data_AF-A0AB35NHB8-F1
#
_entry.id   AF-A0AB35NHB8-F1
#
_cell.length_a   1.000
_cell.length_b   1.000
_cell.length_c   1.000
_cell.angle_alpha   90.00
_cell.angle_beta   90.00
_cell.angle_gamma   90.00
#
_symmetry.space_group_name_H-M   'P 1'
#
loop_
_entity.id
_entity.type
_entity.pdbx_description
1 polymer ?
#
loop_
_entity_poly.entity_id
_entity_poly.type
_entity_poly.pdbx_seq_one_letter_code
_entity_poly.pdbx_strand_id
1 'polypeptide(L)'
;MPYRMILTIVFFSYTQTAMAALDCKSDGSREQVVYASAASEQITSWKPGAGIHKLTLNNHFAIGVKVEEASAEYYAKRFGQDEYVPELVKITFYDMNTDRPKELTHTWAGANSVQLFNAIGNADHVLELAEPGLTLNLIKQVCVKVGV
;
A
#
# COMPACT_ATOMS: atom_id res chain seq x y z
N MET A 1 -47.61 -16.47 41.17
CA MET A 1 -46.17 -16.16 41.21
C MET A 1 -45.56 -16.61 39.89
N PRO A 2 -45.21 -15.71 38.95
CA PRO A 2 -44.53 -16.11 37.72
C PRO A 2 -43.01 -16.08 37.89
N TYR A 3 -42.37 -17.20 37.60
CA TYR A 3 -40.90 -17.33 37.52
C TYR A 3 -40.40 -16.53 36.31
N ARG A 4 -39.56 -15.52 36.56
CA ARG A 4 -38.81 -14.81 35.53
C ARG A 4 -37.57 -15.64 35.18
N MET A 5 -37.57 -16.24 33.99
CA MET A 5 -36.43 -16.90 33.39
C MET A 5 -35.51 -15.82 32.79
N ILE A 6 -34.35 -15.57 33.40
CA ILE A 6 -33.33 -14.67 32.86
C ILE A 6 -32.36 -15.52 32.04
N LEU A 7 -32.45 -15.41 30.71
CA LEU A 7 -31.55 -16.04 29.76
C LEU A 7 -30.35 -15.11 29.54
N THR A 8 -29.27 -15.32 30.28
CA THR A 8 -28.02 -14.58 30.11
C THR A 8 -27.25 -15.15 28.92
N ILE A 9 -27.34 -14.49 27.76
CA ILE A 9 -26.54 -14.82 26.58
C ILE A 9 -25.14 -14.27 26.80
N VAL A 10 -24.18 -15.16 27.07
CA VAL A 10 -22.76 -14.84 27.10
C VAL A 10 -22.28 -14.72 25.66
N PHE A 11 -22.08 -13.48 25.20
CA PHE A 11 -21.36 -13.21 23.95
C PHE A 11 -19.88 -13.54 24.18
N PHE A 12 -19.45 -14.71 23.71
CA PHE A 12 -18.04 -15.05 23.61
C PHE A 12 -17.44 -14.27 22.44
N SER A 13 -16.83 -13.13 22.75
CA SER A 13 -16.10 -12.30 21.78
C SER A 13 -14.88 -13.07 21.30
N TYR A 14 -14.98 -13.73 20.14
CA TYR A 14 -13.83 -14.27 19.44
C TYR A 14 -13.01 -13.11 18.88
N THR A 15 -12.02 -12.65 19.64
CA THR A 15 -10.97 -11.80 19.09
C THR A 15 -10.11 -12.66 18.17
N GLN A 16 -10.34 -12.58 16.86
CA GLN A 16 -9.43 -13.14 15.89
C GLN A 16 -8.17 -12.27 15.85
N THR A 17 -7.14 -12.66 16.61
CA THR A 17 -5.79 -12.14 16.42
C THR A 17 -5.19 -12.81 15.19
N ALA A 18 -5.41 -12.22 14.01
CA ALA A 18 -4.68 -12.58 12.80
C ALA A 18 -3.24 -12.05 12.92
N MET A 19 -2.39 -12.78 13.64
CA MET A 19 -0.94 -12.59 13.56
C MET A 19 -0.46 -13.21 12.25
N ALA A 20 -0.53 -12.44 11.16
CA ALA A 20 0.22 -12.75 9.95
C ALA A 20 1.71 -12.44 10.20
N ALA A 21 2.39 -13.31 10.95
CA ALA A 21 3.84 -13.40 10.89
C ALA A 21 4.19 -14.06 9.55
N LEU A 22 4.25 -13.24 8.48
CA LEU A 22 4.73 -13.68 7.17
C LEU A 22 6.18 -14.13 7.33
N ASP A 23 6.41 -15.44 7.13
CA ASP A 23 7.71 -16.10 7.08
C ASP A 23 8.54 -15.45 5.96
N CYS A 24 9.34 -14.45 6.32
CA CYS A 24 10.18 -13.64 5.45
C CYS A 24 11.37 -14.47 4.92
N LYS A 25 11.15 -15.27 3.88
CA LYS A 25 12.22 -16.00 3.19
C LYS A 25 12.67 -15.24 1.94
N SER A 26 13.93 -14.81 1.93
CA SER A 26 14.61 -14.23 0.76
C SER A 26 14.92 -15.35 -0.24
N ASP A 27 14.16 -15.47 -1.32
CA ASP A 27 14.35 -16.50 -2.36
C ASP A 27 15.04 -15.98 -3.64
N GLY A 28 15.56 -14.75 -3.63
CA GLY A 28 16.55 -14.29 -4.60
C GLY A 28 16.02 -13.79 -5.96
N SER A 29 14.71 -13.76 -6.21
CA SER A 29 14.14 -13.10 -7.40
C SER A 29 12.64 -12.93 -7.25
N ARG A 30 12.13 -11.69 -7.17
CA ARG A 30 10.68 -11.43 -7.34
C ARG A 30 10.46 -10.04 -7.94
N GLU A 31 10.07 -9.98 -9.21
CA GLU A 31 9.67 -8.72 -9.85
C GLU A 31 8.50 -8.08 -9.06
N GLN A 32 8.53 -6.76 -8.92
CA GLN A 32 7.39 -6.02 -8.36
C GLN A 32 6.24 -6.03 -9.37
N VAL A 33 5.03 -6.36 -8.90
CA VAL A 33 3.79 -6.14 -9.65
C VAL A 33 2.91 -5.19 -8.85
N VAL A 34 2.23 -4.28 -9.55
CA VAL A 34 1.25 -3.36 -8.98
C VAL A 34 -0.08 -3.55 -9.69
N TYR A 35 -1.14 -3.72 -8.91
CA TYR A 35 -2.52 -3.70 -9.40
C TYR A 35 -3.21 -2.45 -8.87
N ALA A 36 -3.70 -1.62 -9.78
CA ALA A 36 -4.48 -0.45 -9.45
C ALA A 36 -5.97 -0.74 -9.62
N SER A 37 -6.77 -0.36 -8.63
CA SER A 37 -8.22 -0.42 -8.66
C SER A 37 -8.85 0.84 -8.08
N ALA A 38 -10.05 1.19 -8.53
CA ALA A 38 -10.89 2.20 -7.91
C ALA A 38 -12.21 1.54 -7.50
N ALA A 39 -12.60 1.71 -6.24
CA ALA A 39 -13.63 0.87 -5.62
C ALA A 39 -13.35 -0.64 -5.85
N SER A 40 -14.28 -1.36 -6.49
CA SER A 40 -14.16 -2.80 -6.78
C SER A 40 -13.69 -3.10 -8.21
N GLU A 41 -13.37 -2.08 -9.01
CA GLU A 41 -12.98 -2.25 -10.41
C GLU A 41 -11.48 -2.12 -10.59
N GLN A 42 -10.87 -3.14 -11.20
CA GLN A 42 -9.46 -3.08 -11.58
C GLN A 42 -9.27 -2.14 -12.77
N ILE A 43 -8.45 -1.11 -12.58
CA ILE A 43 -8.09 -0.16 -13.63
C ILE A 43 -7.02 -0.78 -14.53
N THR A 44 -5.93 -1.28 -13.93
CA THR A 44 -4.79 -1.82 -14.67
C THR A 44 -3.83 -2.59 -13.75
N SER A 45 -2.85 -3.27 -14.34
CA SER A 45 -1.69 -3.80 -13.64
C SER A 45 -0.41 -3.56 -14.44
N TRP A 46 0.71 -3.40 -13.74
CA TRP A 46 2.01 -3.20 -14.38
C TRP A 46 3.17 -3.69 -13.51
N LYS A 47 4.32 -3.86 -14.14
CA LYS A 47 5.62 -4.02 -13.47
C LYS A 47 6.28 -2.64 -13.38
N PRO A 48 6.57 -2.12 -12.19
CA PRO A 48 7.27 -0.85 -12.06
C PRO A 48 8.65 -0.90 -12.70
N GLY A 49 8.99 0.17 -13.43
CA GLY A 49 10.33 0.43 -13.94
C GLY A 49 10.77 1.83 -13.53
N ALA A 50 11.74 2.40 -14.23
CA ALA A 50 12.23 3.76 -13.92
C ALA A 50 11.22 4.90 -14.19
N GLY A 51 10.12 4.61 -14.91
CA GLY A 51 9.18 5.62 -15.40
C GLY A 51 7.91 5.81 -14.56
N ILE A 52 7.18 6.88 -14.86
CA ILE A 52 5.85 7.16 -14.31
C ILE A 52 4.80 6.38 -15.12
N HIS A 53 4.01 5.54 -14.44
CA HIS A 53 2.87 4.88 -15.04
C HIS A 53 1.66 5.81 -15.01
N LYS A 54 1.01 6.04 -16.16
CA LYS A 54 -0.13 6.96 -16.25
C LYS A 54 -1.44 6.19 -16.08
N LEU A 55 -2.35 6.75 -15.28
CA LEU A 55 -3.69 6.25 -15.04
C LEU A 55 -4.70 7.38 -15.31
N THR A 56 -5.86 7.02 -15.84
CA THR A 56 -7.01 7.92 -15.88
C THR A 56 -8.02 7.41 -14.86
N LEU A 57 -8.38 8.25 -13.90
CA LEU A 57 -9.34 7.92 -12.86
C LEU A 57 -10.77 8.11 -13.34
N ASN A 58 -11.74 7.62 -12.57
CA ASN A 58 -13.18 7.71 -12.88
C ASN A 58 -13.70 9.15 -12.96
N ASN A 59 -13.03 10.10 -12.28
CA ASN A 59 -13.30 11.53 -12.36
C ASN A 59 -12.58 12.22 -13.55
N HIS A 60 -12.03 11.45 -14.50
CA HIS A 60 -11.22 11.90 -15.63
C HIS A 60 -9.88 12.57 -15.25
N PHE A 61 -9.49 12.53 -13.98
CA PHE A 61 -8.19 13.04 -13.57
C PHE A 61 -7.06 12.14 -14.07
N ALA A 62 -6.10 12.72 -14.80
CA ALA A 62 -4.91 12.01 -15.24
C ALA A 62 -3.84 12.03 -14.12
N ILE A 63 -3.58 10.88 -13.52
CA ILE A 63 -2.60 10.70 -12.46
C ILE A 63 -1.42 9.85 -12.93
N GLY A 64 -0.24 10.22 -12.48
CA GLY A 64 0.98 9.44 -12.66
C GLY A 64 1.32 8.73 -11.36
N VAL A 65 1.68 7.45 -11.44
CA VAL A 65 2.14 6.65 -10.31
C VAL A 65 3.54 6.15 -10.62
N LYS A 66 4.49 6.47 -9.74
CA LYS A 66 5.85 5.93 -9.78
C LYS A 66 6.07 5.09 -8.54
N VAL A 67 6.55 3.87 -8.72
CA VAL A 67 6.88 2.95 -7.63
C VAL A 67 8.35 2.59 -7.77
N GLU A 68 9.14 2.91 -6.76
CA GLU A 68 10.59 2.73 -6.75
C GLU A 68 11.01 1.93 -5.51
N GLU A 69 12.06 1.13 -5.64
CA GLU A 69 12.65 0.45 -4.50
C GLU A 69 13.21 1.48 -3.49
N ALA A 70 13.06 1.19 -2.20
CA ALA A 70 13.67 2.02 -1.18
C ALA A 70 15.19 1.97 -1.26
N SER A 71 15.82 3.15 -1.14
CA SER A 71 17.28 3.23 -1.13
C SER A 71 17.85 2.62 0.14
N ALA A 72 19.07 2.09 0.06
CA ALA A 72 19.81 1.61 1.23
C ALA A 72 19.95 2.71 2.31
N GLU A 73 20.07 3.96 1.89
CA GLU A 73 20.11 5.11 2.81
C GLU A 73 18.80 5.28 3.59
N TYR A 74 17.65 5.09 2.95
CA TYR A 74 16.36 5.16 3.63
C TYR A 74 16.26 4.08 4.71
N TYR A 75 16.68 2.86 4.39
CA TYR A 75 16.74 1.77 5.36
C TYR A 75 17.64 2.08 6.55
N ALA A 76 18.86 2.55 6.29
CA ALA A 76 19.83 2.86 7.34
C ALA A 76 19.36 3.97 8.29
N LYS A 77 18.53 4.91 7.80
CA LYS A 77 17.93 5.97 8.63
C LYS A 77 16.72 5.48 9.43
N ARG A 78 15.95 4.54 8.88
CA ARG A 78 14.65 4.14 9.41
C ARG A 78 14.70 2.94 10.37
N PHE A 79 15.66 2.05 10.18
CA PHE A 79 15.80 0.79 10.90
C PHE A 79 17.18 0.66 11.54
N GLY A 80 17.27 -0.13 12.61
CA GLY A 80 18.53 -0.47 13.27
C GLY A 80 19.39 -1.45 12.47
N GLN A 81 20.56 -1.79 13.02
CA GLN A 81 21.45 -2.79 12.43
C GLN A 81 20.92 -4.22 12.68
N ASP A 82 21.22 -5.14 11.75
CA ASP A 82 21.04 -6.60 11.86
C ASP A 82 19.59 -7.12 11.95
N GLU A 83 18.62 -6.42 11.35
CA GLU A 83 17.23 -6.87 11.26
C GLU A 83 16.85 -7.31 9.84
N TYR A 84 15.90 -8.24 9.72
CA TYR A 84 15.19 -8.50 8.46
C TYR A 84 13.89 -7.72 8.47
N VAL A 85 13.73 -6.84 7.48
CA VAL A 85 12.51 -6.04 7.33
C VAL A 85 11.86 -6.35 5.98
N PRO A 86 10.53 -6.22 5.86
CA PRO A 86 9.89 -6.29 4.56
C PRO A 86 10.55 -5.30 3.58
N GLU A 87 10.69 -5.71 2.32
CA GLU A 87 11.10 -4.75 1.31
C GLU A 87 10.10 -3.59 1.27
N LEU A 88 10.59 -2.37 1.06
CA LEU A 88 9.83 -1.14 1.04
C LEU A 88 9.98 -0.52 -0.34
N VAL A 89 8.91 0.15 -0.76
CA VAL A 89 8.86 0.93 -1.98
C VAL A 89 8.44 2.36 -1.67
N LYS A 90 8.98 3.30 -2.43
CA LYS A 90 8.46 4.67 -2.51
C LYS A 90 7.37 4.69 -3.56
N ILE A 91 6.17 5.11 -3.16
CA ILE A 91 5.09 5.42 -4.11
C ILE A 91 5.05 6.94 -4.24
N THR A 92 5.13 7.46 -5.46
CA THR A 92 5.01 8.89 -5.74
C THR A 92 3.88 9.13 -6.73
N PHE A 93 2.99 10.06 -6.39
CA PHE A 93 1.89 10.49 -7.25
C PHE A 93 2.23 11.79 -7.98
N TYR A 94 1.80 11.88 -9.22
CA TYR A 94 2.02 13.04 -10.08
C TYR A 94 0.70 13.50 -10.71
N ASP A 95 0.51 14.81 -10.81
CA ASP A 95 -0.47 15.42 -11.69
C ASP A 95 0.05 15.40 -13.13
N MET A 96 -0.73 14.79 -14.03
CA MET A 96 -0.39 14.61 -15.43
C MET A 96 -1.20 15.54 -16.35
N ASN A 97 -2.02 16.46 -15.81
CA ASN A 97 -2.83 17.39 -16.60
C ASN A 97 -2.04 18.61 -17.10
N THR A 98 -0.78 18.75 -16.68
CA THR A 98 0.11 19.81 -17.16
C THR A 98 1.18 19.23 -18.09
N ASP A 99 1.86 20.09 -18.86
CA ASP A 99 2.89 19.66 -19.82
C ASP A 99 4.08 18.92 -19.16
N ARG A 100 4.25 19.05 -17.84
CA ARG A 100 5.30 18.38 -17.07
C ARG A 100 4.70 17.71 -15.83
N PRO A 101 4.95 16.42 -15.59
CA PRO A 101 4.47 15.74 -14.38
C PRO A 101 4.85 16.51 -13.11
N LYS A 102 3.86 16.90 -12.32
CA LYS A 102 4.07 17.62 -11.06
C LYS A 102 3.85 16.66 -9.89
N GLU A 103 4.85 16.46 -9.04
CA GLU A 103 4.68 15.64 -7.83
C GLU A 103 3.56 16.22 -6.95
N LEU A 104 2.62 15.35 -6.56
CA LEU A 104 1.54 15.65 -5.64
C LEU A 104 1.93 15.26 -4.21
N THR A 105 2.34 14.00 -4.04
CA THR A 105 2.80 13.46 -2.76
C THR A 105 3.64 12.20 -2.98
N HIS A 106 4.29 11.74 -1.92
CA HIS A 106 4.88 10.42 -1.87
C HIS A 106 4.71 9.76 -0.51
N THR A 107 4.71 8.44 -0.50
CA THR A 107 4.67 7.63 0.72
C THR A 107 5.61 6.43 0.63
N TRP A 108 5.85 5.80 1.78
CA TRP A 108 6.62 4.57 1.89
C TRP A 108 5.71 3.42 2.32
N ALA A 109 5.75 2.33 1.56
CA ALA A 109 4.91 1.17 1.80
C ALA A 109 5.72 -0.12 1.71
N GLY A 110 5.22 -1.20 2.31
CA GLY A 110 5.78 -2.53 2.06
C GLY A 110 5.58 -2.94 0.61
N ALA A 111 6.60 -3.52 -0.02
CA ALA A 111 6.56 -4.03 -1.40
C ALA A 111 5.52 -5.15 -1.59
N ASN A 112 5.09 -5.79 -0.49
CA ASN A 112 3.94 -6.69 -0.43
C ASN A 112 2.86 -6.13 0.51
N SER A 113 2.02 -5.23 0.03
CA SER A 113 1.00 -4.58 0.84
C SER A 113 -0.16 -4.03 0.00
N VAL A 114 -1.27 -3.71 0.66
CA VAL A 114 -2.41 -3.01 0.05
C VAL A 114 -2.40 -1.57 0.57
N GLN A 115 -2.39 -0.61 -0.34
CA GLN A 115 -2.35 0.82 -0.04
C GLN A 115 -3.59 1.50 -0.60
N LEU A 116 -4.35 2.17 0.26
CA LEU A 116 -5.56 2.91 -0.11
C LEU A 116 -5.26 4.41 -0.07
N PHE A 117 -5.56 5.10 -1.15
CA PHE A 117 -5.38 6.55 -1.30
C PHE A 117 -6.69 7.19 -1.73
N ASN A 118 -7.16 8.19 -1.00
CA ASN A 118 -8.33 8.98 -1.35
C ASN A 118 -8.18 10.41 -0.78
N ALA A 119 -9.13 11.28 -1.09
CA ALA A 119 -9.08 12.66 -0.61
C ALA A 119 -9.18 12.78 0.92
N ILE A 120 -9.78 11.80 1.59
CA ILE A 120 -10.13 11.83 3.03
C ILE A 120 -9.16 10.97 3.89
N GLY A 121 -8.33 10.13 3.28
CA GLY A 121 -7.55 9.07 3.93
C GLY A 121 -6.41 9.58 4.82
N ASN A 122 -5.73 8.67 5.53
CA ASN A 122 -4.67 9.04 6.48
C ASN A 122 -3.44 9.70 5.81
N ALA A 123 -2.60 10.38 6.60
CA ALA A 123 -1.22 10.89 6.40
C ALA A 123 -0.82 11.54 5.04
N ASP A 124 -1.14 10.91 3.91
CA ASP A 124 -0.73 11.30 2.54
C ASP A 124 -1.97 11.56 1.68
N HIS A 125 -2.66 12.66 1.99
CA HIS A 125 -3.85 13.09 1.25
C HIS A 125 -3.49 13.53 -0.18
N VAL A 126 -4.24 13.06 -1.17
CA VAL A 126 -4.24 13.60 -2.53
C VAL A 126 -5.66 14.00 -2.86
N LEU A 127 -5.94 15.30 -2.85
CA LEU A 127 -7.29 15.84 -3.04
C LEU A 127 -7.87 15.43 -4.41
N GLU A 128 -6.99 15.27 -5.40
CA GLU A 128 -7.30 14.92 -6.78
C GLU A 128 -7.77 13.46 -6.95
N LEU A 129 -7.50 12.58 -5.98
CA LEU A 129 -7.94 11.18 -6.03
C LEU A 129 -9.44 11.01 -5.81
N ALA A 130 -10.13 12.03 -5.27
CA ALA A 130 -11.57 12.05 -4.98
C ALA A 130 -12.09 10.73 -4.35
N GLU A 131 -13.40 10.51 -4.36
CA GLU A 131 -14.00 9.20 -4.04
C GLU A 131 -14.30 8.46 -5.35
N PRO A 132 -14.08 7.14 -5.44
CA PRO A 132 -13.76 6.18 -4.35
C PRO A 132 -12.27 6.07 -3.99
N GLY A 133 -11.42 6.91 -4.57
CA GLY A 133 -9.97 6.82 -4.43
C GLY A 133 -9.32 5.75 -5.30
N LEU A 134 -8.03 5.52 -5.05
CA LEU A 134 -7.16 4.57 -5.72
C LEU A 134 -6.60 3.57 -4.71
N THR A 135 -6.80 2.29 -4.98
CA THR A 135 -6.16 1.20 -4.24
C THR A 135 -5.01 0.64 -5.07
N LEU A 136 -3.84 0.51 -4.45
CA LEU A 136 -2.69 -0.18 -5.02
C LEU A 136 -2.42 -1.46 -4.24
N ASN A 137 -2.54 -2.60 -4.91
CA ASN A 137 -2.05 -3.88 -4.39
C ASN A 137 -0.62 -4.07 -4.89
N LEU A 138 0.34 -3.91 -3.99
CA LEU A 138 1.76 -4.15 -4.21
C LEU A 138 2.06 -5.61 -3.93
N ILE A 139 2.61 -6.32 -4.91
CA ILE A 139 2.95 -7.74 -4.79
C ILE A 139 4.44 -7.92 -5.10
N LYS A 140 5.22 -8.13 -4.05
CA LYS A 140 6.63 -8.56 -4.10
C LYS A 140 7.00 -9.20 -2.77
N GLN A 141 7.05 -10.53 -2.73
CA GLN A 141 7.29 -11.27 -1.50
C GLN A 141 8.80 -11.33 -1.14
N VAL A 142 9.42 -10.19 -0.88
CA VAL A 142 10.86 -10.08 -0.56
C VAL A 142 11.06 -9.34 0.76
N CYS A 143 12.06 -9.77 1.51
CA CYS A 143 12.52 -9.08 2.73
C CYS A 143 14.00 -8.74 2.56
N VAL A 144 14.42 -7.61 3.11
CA VAL A 144 15.77 -7.06 2.98
C VAL A 144 16.44 -7.16 4.35
N LYS A 145 17.70 -7.61 4.38
CA LYS A 145 18.54 -7.50 5.57
C LYS A 145 19.09 -6.07 5.64
N VAL A 146 18.81 -5.38 6.75
CA VAL A 146 19.31 -4.02 6.99
C VAL A 146 20.53 -4.02 7.91
N GLY A 147 21.46 -3.09 7.67
CA GLY A 147 22.67 -2.92 8.48
C GLY A 147 23.82 -3.88 8.15
N VAL A 148 23.96 -4.30 6.88
CA VAL A 148 25.11 -5.08 6.40
C VAL A 148 26.26 -4.16 6.00
#